data_AF-C4NEG0-F1
#
_entry.id   AF-C4NEG0-F1
#
_cell.length_a   1.000
_cell.length_b   1.000
_cell.length_c   1.000
_cell.angle_alpha   90.00
_cell.angle_beta   90.00
_cell.angle_gamma   90.00
#
_symmetry.space_group_name_H-M   'P 1'
#
loop_
_entity.id
_entity.type
_entity.pdbx_description
1 polymer ?
#
loop_
_entity_poly.entity_id
_entity_poly.type
_entity_poly.pdbx_seq_one_letter_code
_entity_poly.pdbx_strand_id
1 'polypeptide(L)'
;HRQALAALLFFYGKVLCTDLPWLQEIGRPRPSRRLPVVLTPDEVVRILGFLEGEHRLFAQLLYGTGMRISEGLQLRVKDLDFDHG
;
A
#
# COMPACT_ATOMS: atom_id res chain seq x y z
N HIS A 1 -8.88 11.89 11.39
CA HIS A 1 -9.44 11.46 12.70
C HIS A 1 -9.13 9.99 13.06
N ARG A 2 -9.34 8.99 12.18
CA ARG A 2 -9.10 7.56 12.48
C ARG A 2 -7.67 7.22 12.96
N GLN A 3 -6.65 7.77 12.30
CA GLN A 3 -5.24 7.51 12.66
C GLN A 3 -4.85 8.14 14.01
N ALA A 4 -5.34 9.35 14.30
CA ALA A 4 -5.10 10.01 15.58
C ALA A 4 -5.71 9.22 16.76
N LEU A 5 -6.96 8.74 16.61
CA LEU A 5 -7.58 7.87 17.61
C LEU A 5 -6.80 6.57 17.80
N ALA A 6 -6.31 5.95 16.71
CA ALA A 6 -5.47 4.76 16.79
C ALA A 6 -4.13 5.02 17.51
N ALA A 7 -3.51 6.18 17.26
CA ALA A 7 -2.28 6.59 17.92
C ALA A 7 -2.48 6.81 19.43
N LEU A 8 -3.57 7.45 19.84
CA LEU A 8 -3.91 7.66 21.26
C LEU A 8 -4.19 6.31 21.97
N LEU A 9 -4.97 5.44 21.36
CA LEU A 9 -5.23 4.09 21.90
C LEU A 9 -3.93 3.29 22.08
N PHE A 10 -3.02 3.36 21.10
CA PHE A 10 -1.73 2.71 21.20
C PHE A 10 -0.86 3.32 22.31
N PHE A 11 -0.78 4.64 22.39
CA PHE A 11 0.02 5.32 23.39
C PHE A 11 -0.44 4.99 24.81
N TYR A 12 -1.72 5.15 25.12
CA TYR A 12 -2.23 4.85 26.46
C TYR A 12 -2.16 3.36 26.81
N GLY A 13 -2.52 2.47 25.88
CA GLY A 13 -2.57 1.04 26.17
C GLY A 13 -1.22 0.31 26.12
N LYS A 14 -0.29 0.73 25.25
CA LYS A 14 0.99 0.02 25.02
C LYS A 14 2.21 0.76 25.56
N VAL A 15 2.17 2.09 25.64
CA VAL A 15 3.29 2.88 26.15
C VAL A 15 3.09 3.20 27.63
N LEU A 16 1.90 3.69 28.01
CA LEU A 16 1.59 4.08 29.38
C LEU A 16 0.94 2.98 30.22
N CYS A 17 0.61 1.82 29.63
CA CYS A 17 -0.05 0.69 30.29
C CYS A 17 -1.28 1.10 31.12
N THR A 18 -2.05 2.07 30.63
CA THR A 18 -3.23 2.62 31.31
C THR A 18 -4.48 2.28 30.51
N ASP A 19 -5.47 1.68 31.17
CA ASP A 19 -6.77 1.38 30.57
C ASP A 19 -7.66 2.62 30.53
N LEU A 20 -8.20 2.92 29.35
CA LEU A 20 -9.18 3.99 29.13
C LEU A 20 -10.46 3.40 28.52
N PRO A 21 -11.37 2.86 29.36
CA PRO A 21 -12.58 2.18 28.88
C PRO A 21 -13.44 3.06 27.96
N TRP A 22 -13.59 4.35 28.31
CA TRP A 22 -14.37 5.33 27.55
C TRP A 22 -13.77 5.69 26.18
N LEU A 23 -12.46 5.50 25.98
CA LEU A 23 -11.80 5.86 24.71
C LEU A 23 -12.15 4.87 23.59
N GLN A 24 -12.55 3.64 23.94
CA GLN A 24 -13.05 2.64 23.00
C GLN A 24 -14.49 2.92 22.55
N GLU A 25 -15.24 3.72 23.32
CA GLU A 25 -16.61 4.12 23.02
C GLU A 25 -16.67 5.23 21.95
N ILE A 26 -15.55 5.89 21.66
CA ILE A 26 -15.44 6.84 20.56
C ILE A 26 -15.63 6.10 19.24
N GLY A 27 -16.79 6.30 18.61
CA GLY A 27 -17.15 5.68 17.34
C GLY A 27 -16.05 5.84 16.29
N ARG A 28 -15.52 4.72 15.80
CA ARG A 28 -14.54 4.75 14.71
C ARG A 28 -15.22 5.29 13.45
N PRO A 29 -14.59 6.23 12.73
CA PRO A 29 -15.10 6.67 11.44
C PRO A 29 -15.30 5.47 10.53
N ARG A 30 -16.51 5.29 10.00
CA ARG A 30 -16.76 4.24 9.01
C ARG A 30 -15.90 4.54 7.78
N PRO A 31 -15.04 3.61 7.33
CA PRO A 31 -14.28 3.83 6.12
C PRO A 31 -15.27 3.91 4.95
N SER A 32 -15.30 5.05 4.25
CA SER A 32 -15.97 5.13 2.96
C SER A 32 -15.18 4.25 1.99
N ARG A 33 -15.81 3.17 1.50
CA ARG A 33 -15.19 2.26 0.54
C ARG A 33 -15.24 2.94 -0.82
N ARG A 34 -14.15 3.59 -1.21
CA ARG A 34 -13.98 4.04 -2.60
C ARG A 34 -13.84 2.80 -3.46
N LEU A 35 -14.64 2.69 -4.50
CA LEU A 35 -14.42 1.67 -5.53
C LEU A 35 -13.07 1.98 -6.19
N PRO A 36 -12.18 0.99 -6.32
CA PRO A 36 -10.92 1.21 -7.01
C PRO A 36 -11.23 1.56 -8.46
N VAL A 37 -10.71 2.70 -8.92
CA VAL A 37 -10.68 3.02 -10.35
C VAL A 37 -9.47 2.29 -10.91
N VAL A 38 -9.73 1.31 -11.78
CA VAL A 38 -8.69 0.56 -12.47
C VAL A 38 -8.42 1.20 -13.82
N LEU A 39 -7.15 1.20 -14.23
CA LEU A 39 -6.77 1.61 -15.57
C LEU A 39 -7.17 0.54 -16.57
N THR A 40 -7.63 0.97 -17.74
CA THR A 40 -7.81 0.11 -18.90
C THR A 40 -6.45 -0.30 -19.49
N PRO A 41 -6.37 -1.42 -20.23
CA PRO A 41 -5.12 -1.83 -20.88
C PRO A 41 -4.52 -0.73 -21.77
N ASP A 42 -5.36 0.02 -22.50
CA ASP A 42 -4.90 1.12 -23.36
C ASP A 42 -4.29 2.28 -22.56
N GLU A 43 -4.85 2.61 -21.40
CA GLU A 43 -4.28 3.62 -20.51
C GLU A 43 -2.92 3.18 -19.96
N VAL A 44 -2.79 1.90 -19.60
CA VAL A 44 -1.52 1.35 -19.14
C VAL A 44 -0.47 1.40 -20.24
N VAL A 45 -0.81 0.98 -21.46
CA VAL A 45 0.11 1.04 -22.62
C VAL A 45 0.57 2.48 -22.87
N ARG A 46 -0.36 3.45 -22.85
CA ARG A 46 -0.01 4.87 -23.01
C ARG A 46 0.95 5.34 -21.92
N ILE A 47 0.65 5.06 -20.65
CA ILE A 47 1.48 5.47 -19.51
C ILE A 47 2.88 4.86 -19.62
N LEU A 48 2.98 3.55 -19.89
CA LEU A 48 4.27 2.87 -20.06
C LEU A 48 5.06 3.39 -21.26
N GLY A 49 4.38 3.89 -22.29
CA GLY A 49 5.00 4.52 -23.45
C GLY A 49 5.67 5.88 -23.16
N PHE A 50 5.26 6.58 -22.10
CA PHE A 50 5.89 7.83 -21.66
C PHE A 50 7.03 7.62 -20.66
N LEU A 51 7.25 6.39 -20.20
CA LEU A 51 8.33 6.05 -19.27
C LEU A 51 9.54 5.52 -20.02
N GLU A 52 10.73 5.79 -19.50
CA GLU A 52 11.99 5.35 -20.07
C GLU A 52 12.87 4.68 -19.02
N GLY A 53 13.84 3.88 -19.49
CA GLY A 53 14.85 3.23 -18.65
C GLY A 53 14.28 2.45 -17.46
N GLU A 54 14.86 2.68 -16.29
CA GLU A 54 14.53 2.00 -15.04
C GLU A 54 13.08 2.21 -14.59
N HIS A 55 12.53 3.41 -14.82
CA HIS A 55 11.14 3.71 -14.43
C HIS A 55 10.13 2.90 -15.25
N ARG A 56 10.41 2.69 -16.54
CA ARG A 56 9.58 1.84 -17.40
C ARG A 56 9.64 0.39 -16.96
N LEU A 57 10.85 -0.13 -16.70
CA LEU A 57 11.04 -1.49 -16.21
C LEU A 57 10.31 -1.72 -14.88
N PHE A 58 10.46 -0.79 -13.94
CA PHE A 58 9.82 -0.87 -12.64
C PHE A 58 8.29 -0.83 -12.75
N ALA A 59 7.73 0.06 -13.56
CA ALA A 59 6.29 0.14 -13.80
C ALA A 59 5.73 -1.12 -14.46
N GLN A 60 6.46 -1.69 -15.43
CA GLN A 60 6.09 -2.97 -16.06
C GLN A 60 6.12 -4.12 -15.06
N LEU A 61 7.13 -4.18 -14.19
CA LEU A 61 7.23 -5.20 -13.16
C LEU A 61 6.05 -5.12 -12.19
N LEU A 62 5.74 -3.93 -11.66
CA LEU A 62 4.60 -3.73 -10.76
C LEU A 62 3.27 -4.11 -11.43
N TYR A 63 3.07 -3.71 -12.69
CA TYR A 63 1.85 -4.02 -13.43
C TYR A 63 1.72 -5.51 -13.74
N GLY A 64 2.81 -6.16 -14.17
CA GLY A 64 2.82 -7.56 -14.57
C GLY A 64 2.68 -8.54 -13.40
N THR A 65 3.20 -8.20 -12.23
CA THR A 65 3.14 -9.07 -11.03
C THR A 65 2.02 -8.69 -10.06
N GLY A 66 1.44 -7.49 -10.20
CA GLY A 66 0.45 -6.97 -9.25
C GLY A 66 1.02 -6.57 -7.89
N MET A 67 2.35 -6.43 -7.79
CA MET A 67 3.05 -6.05 -6.57
C MET A 67 2.65 -4.66 -6.08
N ARG A 68 2.70 -4.47 -4.76
CA ARG A 68 2.65 -3.14 -4.14
C ARG A 68 3.97 -2.42 -4.39
N ILE A 69 3.92 -1.09 -4.48
CA ILE A 69 5.12 -0.26 -4.66
C ILE A 69 6.18 -0.57 -3.59
N SER A 70 5.78 -0.77 -2.33
CA SER A 70 6.71 -1.12 -1.25
C SER A 70 7.40 -2.46 -1.44
N GLU A 71 6.72 -3.44 -2.05
CA GLU A 71 7.30 -4.76 -2.35
C GLU A 71 8.32 -4.63 -3.49
N GLY A 72 7.95 -3.91 -4.56
CA GLY A 72 8.87 -3.64 -5.67
C GLY A 72 10.12 -2.87 -5.23
N LEU A 73 9.99 -1.87 -4.36
CA LEU A 73 11.12 -1.10 -3.84
C LEU A 73 12.04 -1.92 -2.91
N GLN A 74 11.55 -3.02 -2.35
CA GLN A 74 12.33 -3.92 -1.49
C GLN A 74 12.86 -5.15 -2.23
N LEU A 75 12.46 -5.33 -3.49
CA LEU A 75 12.86 -6.46 -4.33
C LEU A 75 14.37 -6.46 -4.55
N ARG A 76 14.99 -7.62 -4.35
CA ARG A 76 16.42 -7.82 -4.58
C ARG A 76 16.62 -8.76 -5.76
N VAL A 77 17.78 -8.65 -6.41
CA VAL A 77 18.14 -9.50 -7.56
C VAL A 77 18.01 -11.00 -7.24
N LYS A 78 18.36 -11.42 -6.02
CA LYS A 78 18.25 -12.82 -5.57
C LYS A 78 16.82 -13.34 -5.44
N ASP A 79 15.83 -12.44 -5.41
CA ASP A 79 14.41 -12.79 -5.29
C ASP A 79 13.80 -13.07 -6.68
N LEU A 80 14.55 -12.84 -7.76
CA LEU A 80 14.16 -13.15 -9.13
C LEU A 80 14.66 -14.54 -9.51
N ASP A 81 13.73 -15.44 -9.81
CA ASP A 81 14.01 -16.72 -10.44
C ASP A 81 13.75 -16.62 -11.95
N PHE A 82 14.78 -16.84 -12.75
CA PHE A 82 14.71 -16.81 -14.21
C PHE A 82 14.55 -18.19 -14.85
N ASP A 83 14.66 -19.27 -14.07
CA ASP A 83 14.65 -20.65 -14.57
C ASP A 83 13.22 -21.22 -14.68
N HIS A 84 12.23 -20.59 -14.03
CA HIS A 84 10.86 -21.11 -13.90
C HIS A 84 9.75 -20.09 -14.30
N GLY A 85 9.97 -19.32 -15.37
CA GLY A 85 9.02 -18.30 -15.87
C GLY A 85 7.71 -18.83 -16.45
#